data_AF-A0A7T1HKY2-F1
#
_entry.id   AF-A0A7T1HKY2-F1
#
_cell.length_a   1.000
_cell.length_b   1.000
_cell.length_c   1.000
_cell.angle_alpha   90.00
_cell.angle_beta   90.00
_cell.angle_gamma   90.00
#
_symmetry.space_group_name_H-M   'P 1'
#
loop_
_entity.id
_entity.type
_entity.pdbx_description
1 polymer ?
#
loop_
_entity_poly.entity_id
_entity_poly.type
_entity_poly.pdbx_seq_one_letter_code
_entity_poly.pdbx_strand_id
1 'polypeptide(L)'
;MTSSASSDAPAAATDASPSPSVREVLLSAPFTDQKPGTSGLRKSSRQFEQPHYLESFVEAVFRVMPGVAGGTLILGGDGRYGNRRAIDVISRMAAAHGVARLITTTGGILSTPAASNLIRKHRAIGGIILSASHNPGGPEGDFGVKVNGANGGPAPESITDAIYSATTQLESYRIVDGGTPSLEAPGICPLGNLRIEVIDGVDDYVSLLQGLFDFDAISAMLRGDFPIAFDAMHAVTGPYASRLLEGLLGAPAGTVRNGTPLEDFGGGHPDPNLTYAHELAELLLDGDTYRFGAACDGDGDRNMILGQRCFVNPSDSLAVLTANATLAPGYAGGLSGVARSMPTSAAVDVVARELAIPCFETPTGWKFFGNLLDAGRITLCGEESFGTGSDHIREKDGLWAVLFWLQILATRRCSVAEVMAGHWSRFGRHYYSRHDYEAIASDRAHGLYDRLKGLLPTLVGTGFAGRSIATADDFSYTDPVDGSLTSGQGLRLLLDDGSRVVFRLSGTGTQGATLRLYLESYVGSGGNLGQDPQQALADLITAADQLAEIRSRTGMERPTVIT
;
A
#
# COMPACT_ATOMS: atom_id res chain seq x y z
N MET A 1 -29.76 -73.56 -22.18
CA MET A 1 -29.34 -73.10 -20.84
C MET A 1 -28.31 -72.01 -21.04
N THR A 2 -28.75 -70.76 -21.09
CA THR A 2 -27.92 -69.57 -21.34
C THR A 2 -27.76 -68.82 -20.02
N SER A 3 -26.56 -68.85 -19.44
CA SER A 3 -26.23 -68.16 -18.19
C SER A 3 -25.83 -66.71 -18.47
N SER A 4 -26.64 -65.76 -18.02
CA SER A 4 -26.30 -64.34 -17.94
C SER A 4 -25.55 -64.06 -16.63
N ALA A 5 -24.31 -63.60 -16.73
CA ALA A 5 -23.55 -63.08 -15.60
C ALA A 5 -23.95 -61.62 -15.32
N SER A 6 -24.44 -61.33 -14.12
CA SER A 6 -24.66 -59.98 -13.61
C SER A 6 -23.37 -59.45 -12.98
N SER A 7 -22.88 -58.31 -13.45
CA SER A 7 -21.78 -57.56 -12.84
C SER A 7 -22.33 -56.57 -11.80
N ASP A 8 -22.19 -56.89 -10.52
CA ASP A 8 -22.39 -55.93 -9.44
C ASP A 8 -21.08 -55.17 -9.20
N ALA A 9 -21.07 -53.89 -9.55
CA ALA A 9 -20.07 -52.94 -9.08
C ALA A 9 -20.54 -52.33 -7.76
N PRO A 10 -19.68 -52.19 -6.72
CA PRO A 10 -20.10 -51.61 -5.46
C PRO A 10 -20.32 -50.10 -5.64
N ALA A 11 -21.52 -49.64 -5.26
CA ALA A 11 -21.84 -48.22 -5.18
C ALA A 11 -20.90 -47.54 -4.19
N ALA A 12 -20.22 -46.49 -4.65
CA ALA A 12 -19.45 -45.60 -3.80
C ALA A 12 -20.39 -44.96 -2.76
N ALA A 13 -20.17 -45.26 -1.49
CA ALA A 13 -20.83 -44.59 -0.39
C ALA A 13 -20.42 -43.11 -0.42
N THR A 14 -21.34 -42.24 -0.82
CA THR A 14 -21.23 -40.80 -0.61
C THR A 14 -21.39 -40.57 0.88
N ASP A 15 -20.27 -40.34 1.57
CA ASP A 15 -20.26 -39.89 2.96
C ASP A 15 -20.78 -38.44 2.98
N ALA A 16 -22.10 -38.30 3.04
CA ALA A 16 -22.77 -37.02 3.16
C ALA A 16 -22.71 -36.59 4.62
N SER A 17 -21.55 -36.07 5.04
CA SER A 17 -21.46 -35.24 6.24
C SER A 17 -22.55 -34.17 6.17
N PRO A 18 -23.34 -33.96 7.24
CA PRO A 18 -24.48 -33.04 7.20
C PRO A 18 -23.99 -31.65 6.80
N SER A 19 -24.67 -31.04 5.82
CA SER A 19 -24.42 -29.64 5.45
C SER A 19 -24.49 -28.80 6.73
N PRO A 20 -23.45 -28.02 7.05
CA PRO A 20 -23.38 -27.36 8.33
C PRO A 20 -24.51 -26.32 8.42
N SER A 21 -25.11 -26.19 9.61
CA SER A 21 -26.26 -25.32 9.82
C SER A 21 -25.87 -23.87 9.61
N VAL A 22 -26.54 -23.21 8.66
CA VAL A 22 -26.46 -21.75 8.51
C VAL A 22 -27.36 -21.12 9.56
N ARG A 23 -26.77 -20.29 10.41
CA ARG A 23 -27.45 -19.50 11.42
C ARG A 23 -27.63 -18.07 10.93
N GLU A 24 -28.84 -17.56 11.05
CA GLU A 24 -29.12 -16.13 10.92
C GLU A 24 -29.05 -15.49 12.31
N VAL A 25 -28.26 -14.43 12.45
CA VAL A 25 -28.08 -13.72 13.72
C VAL A 25 -28.67 -12.32 13.59
N LEU A 26 -29.69 -12.05 14.39
CA LEU A 26 -30.33 -10.73 14.45
C LEU A 26 -29.45 -9.74 15.22
N LEU A 27 -29.34 -8.53 14.68
CA LEU A 27 -28.68 -7.40 15.30
C LEU A 27 -29.71 -6.58 16.09
N SER A 28 -29.31 -6.06 17.25
CA SER A 28 -30.15 -5.11 17.99
C SER A 28 -30.25 -3.75 17.29
N ALA A 29 -29.19 -3.36 16.58
CA ALA A 29 -29.10 -2.15 15.76
C ALA A 29 -27.92 -2.27 14.78
N PRO A 30 -27.96 -1.57 13.62
CA PRO A 30 -26.82 -1.50 12.71
C PRO A 30 -25.68 -0.65 13.26
N PHE A 31 -24.45 -0.95 12.83
CA PHE A 31 -23.30 -0.07 13.08
C PHE A 31 -23.27 1.08 12.07
N THR A 32 -23.09 2.30 12.56
CA THR A 32 -23.12 3.52 11.74
C THR A 32 -21.74 4.08 11.41
N ASP A 33 -20.68 3.48 11.93
CA ASP A 33 -19.32 4.02 11.83
C ASP A 33 -18.37 3.18 10.96
N GLN A 34 -18.91 2.19 10.21
CA GLN A 34 -18.17 1.24 9.38
C GLN A 34 -17.87 1.78 7.97
N LYS A 35 -17.55 3.07 7.83
CA LYS A 35 -17.20 3.66 6.53
C LYS A 35 -15.75 3.29 6.17
N PRO A 36 -15.49 2.58 5.05
CA PRO A 36 -14.14 2.34 4.59
C PRO A 36 -13.43 3.65 4.20
N GLY A 37 -12.16 3.77 4.57
CA GLY A 37 -11.29 4.84 4.08
C GLY A 37 -10.69 4.50 2.71
N THR A 38 -9.65 5.24 2.29
CA THR A 38 -8.94 4.99 1.02
C THR A 38 -8.32 3.60 0.90
N SER A 39 -8.11 2.91 2.02
CA SER A 39 -7.42 1.63 2.10
C SER A 39 -8.09 0.70 3.12
N GLY A 40 -9.42 0.56 3.04
CA GLY A 40 -10.22 -0.33 3.86
C GLY A 40 -10.83 0.30 5.11
N LEU A 41 -11.62 -0.49 5.85
CA LEU A 41 -12.14 -0.10 7.17
C LEU A 41 -11.03 -0.30 8.20
N ARG A 42 -10.67 0.76 8.93
CA ARG A 42 -9.65 0.72 9.99
C ARG A 42 -10.23 1.26 11.29
N LYS A 43 -10.01 0.53 12.38
CA LYS A 43 -10.46 0.85 13.75
C LYS A 43 -9.47 0.24 14.73
N SER A 44 -9.62 0.55 16.01
CA SER A 44 -8.83 -0.14 17.04
C SER A 44 -9.12 -1.63 17.08
N SER A 45 -8.13 -2.44 17.47
CA SER A 45 -8.29 -3.89 17.66
C SER A 45 -9.48 -4.21 18.57
N ARG A 46 -9.60 -3.48 19.70
CA ARG A 46 -10.73 -3.59 20.64
C ARG A 46 -12.10 -3.35 20.01
N GLN A 47 -12.20 -2.45 19.02
CA GLN A 47 -13.47 -2.20 18.36
C GLN A 47 -13.87 -3.39 17.47
N PHE A 48 -12.92 -3.97 16.74
CA PHE A 48 -13.18 -5.21 15.99
C PHE A 48 -13.45 -6.42 16.90
N GLU A 49 -13.08 -6.37 18.18
CA GLU A 49 -13.44 -7.38 19.17
C GLU A 49 -14.87 -7.27 19.70
N GLN A 50 -15.54 -6.14 19.48
CA GLN A 50 -16.94 -5.99 19.86
C GLN A 50 -17.79 -7.03 19.13
N PRO A 51 -18.74 -7.68 19.83
CA PRO A 51 -19.63 -8.65 19.21
C PRO A 51 -20.31 -8.07 17.97
N HIS A 52 -20.33 -8.85 16.90
CA HIS A 52 -21.01 -8.52 15.64
C HIS A 52 -20.37 -7.42 14.81
N TYR A 53 -19.31 -6.75 15.27
CA TYR A 53 -18.71 -5.65 14.52
C TYR A 53 -18.08 -6.15 13.21
N LEU A 54 -17.17 -7.12 13.30
CA LEU A 54 -16.55 -7.73 12.12
C LEU A 54 -17.58 -8.40 11.22
N GLU A 55 -18.49 -9.17 11.81
CA GLU A 55 -19.52 -9.91 11.08
C GLU A 55 -20.43 -8.96 10.29
N SER A 56 -20.85 -7.84 10.87
CA SER A 56 -21.70 -6.86 10.18
C SER A 56 -21.01 -6.26 8.96
N PHE A 57 -19.71 -5.95 9.07
CA PHE A 57 -18.94 -5.43 7.95
C PHE A 57 -18.77 -6.48 6.84
N VAL A 58 -18.44 -7.71 7.21
CA VAL A 58 -18.26 -8.83 6.25
C VAL A 58 -19.56 -9.20 5.56
N GLU A 59 -20.69 -9.17 6.27
CA GLU A 59 -22.02 -9.36 5.67
C GLU A 59 -22.32 -8.30 4.61
N ALA A 60 -22.04 -7.02 4.91
CA ALA A 60 -22.20 -5.93 3.95
C ALA A 60 -21.29 -6.12 2.72
N VAL A 61 -20.03 -6.56 2.93
CA VAL A 61 -19.11 -6.91 1.84
C VAL A 61 -19.70 -8.00 0.94
N PHE A 62 -20.20 -9.10 1.51
CA PHE A 62 -20.76 -10.20 0.72
C PHE A 62 -22.09 -9.88 0.04
N ARG A 63 -22.87 -8.92 0.55
CA ARG A 63 -24.08 -8.43 -0.13
C ARG A 63 -23.78 -7.56 -1.35
N VAL A 64 -22.65 -6.84 -1.33
CA VAL A 64 -22.29 -5.87 -2.38
C VAL A 64 -21.32 -6.46 -3.41
N MET A 65 -20.38 -7.30 -2.97
CA MET A 65 -19.35 -7.86 -3.84
C MET A 65 -19.99 -8.77 -4.91
N PRO A 66 -19.69 -8.56 -6.21
CA PRO A 66 -20.25 -9.40 -7.27
C PRO A 66 -19.63 -10.80 -7.26
N GLY A 67 -20.45 -11.81 -7.58
CA GLY A 67 -19.96 -13.18 -7.81
C GLY A 67 -19.64 -14.00 -6.56
N VAL A 68 -20.07 -13.57 -5.36
CA VAL A 68 -19.82 -14.28 -4.10
C VAL A 68 -20.26 -15.75 -4.16
N ALA A 69 -21.53 -16.00 -4.49
CA ALA A 69 -22.03 -17.36 -4.64
C ALA A 69 -21.35 -18.05 -5.84
N GLY A 70 -20.69 -19.19 -5.60
CA GLY A 70 -19.92 -19.92 -6.60
C GLY A 70 -18.52 -19.36 -6.87
N GLY A 71 -18.15 -18.23 -6.27
CA GLY A 71 -16.89 -17.54 -6.51
C GLY A 71 -15.68 -18.16 -5.79
N THR A 72 -14.49 -17.71 -6.19
CA THR A 72 -13.22 -17.94 -5.47
C THR A 72 -12.82 -16.66 -4.74
N LEU A 73 -12.57 -16.74 -3.43
CA LEU A 73 -12.16 -15.61 -2.59
C LEU A 73 -10.73 -15.81 -2.08
N ILE A 74 -9.91 -14.76 -2.11
CA ILE A 74 -8.60 -14.74 -1.44
C ILE A 74 -8.73 -14.11 -0.05
N LEU A 75 -8.14 -14.72 0.98
CA LEU A 75 -8.23 -14.25 2.36
C LEU A 75 -6.90 -14.42 3.10
N GLY A 76 -6.42 -13.37 3.76
CA GLY A 76 -5.24 -13.40 4.62
C GLY A 76 -4.87 -12.00 5.09
N GLY A 77 -3.74 -11.85 5.76
CA GLY A 77 -3.32 -10.55 6.27
C GLY A 77 -1.88 -10.49 6.75
N ASP A 78 -1.54 -9.39 7.41
CA ASP A 78 -0.17 -9.11 7.85
C ASP A 78 0.26 -9.84 9.13
N GLY A 79 -0.64 -10.63 9.73
CA GLY A 79 -0.36 -11.39 10.93
C GLY A 79 -0.55 -10.62 12.23
N ARG A 80 -1.03 -9.37 12.19
CA ARG A 80 -1.34 -8.60 13.40
C ARG A 80 -2.35 -9.31 14.31
N TYR A 81 -2.39 -8.88 15.57
CA TYR A 81 -3.36 -9.35 16.56
C TYR A 81 -4.79 -9.32 16.01
N GLY A 82 -5.51 -10.45 16.14
CA GLY A 82 -6.86 -10.63 15.61
C GLY A 82 -6.94 -11.20 14.18
N ASN A 83 -5.82 -11.33 13.45
CA ASN A 83 -5.79 -11.83 12.06
C ASN A 83 -6.42 -13.23 11.93
N ARG A 84 -5.93 -14.21 12.70
CA ARG A 84 -6.42 -15.60 12.66
C ARG A 84 -7.90 -15.71 13.05
N ARG A 85 -8.34 -14.93 14.05
CA ARG A 85 -9.75 -14.86 14.46
C ARG A 85 -10.64 -14.34 13.32
N ALA A 86 -10.20 -13.30 12.62
CA ALA A 86 -10.95 -12.76 11.50
C ALA A 86 -11.01 -13.72 10.31
N ILE A 87 -9.92 -14.45 10.02
CA ILE A 87 -9.92 -15.51 8.99
C ILE A 87 -10.98 -16.57 9.29
N ASP A 88 -11.07 -17.00 10.56
CA ASP A 88 -12.08 -17.97 10.99
C ASP A 88 -13.51 -17.46 10.74
N VAL A 89 -13.82 -16.26 11.24
CA VAL A 89 -15.14 -15.63 11.09
C VAL A 89 -15.52 -15.47 9.62
N ILE A 90 -14.62 -14.89 8.81
CA ILE A 90 -14.87 -14.61 7.39
C ILE A 90 -15.08 -15.92 6.62
N SER A 91 -14.34 -16.98 6.91
CA SER A 91 -14.50 -18.27 6.22
C SER A 91 -15.86 -18.91 6.52
N ARG A 92 -16.34 -18.82 7.76
CA ARG A 92 -17.68 -19.32 8.15
C ARG A 92 -18.81 -18.51 7.51
N MET A 93 -18.61 -17.20 7.34
CA MET A 93 -19.55 -16.35 6.61
C MET A 93 -19.48 -16.64 5.10
N ALA A 94 -18.29 -16.82 4.53
CA ALA A 94 -18.12 -17.17 3.11
C ALA A 94 -18.86 -18.47 2.77
N ALA A 95 -18.81 -19.47 3.65
CA ALA A 95 -19.58 -20.69 3.52
C ALA A 95 -21.10 -20.43 3.55
N ALA A 96 -21.58 -19.57 4.46
CA ALA A 96 -23.01 -19.19 4.54
C ALA A 96 -23.51 -18.42 3.30
N HIS A 97 -22.62 -17.70 2.62
CA HIS A 97 -22.91 -16.94 1.39
C HIS A 97 -22.64 -17.73 0.10
N GLY A 98 -22.27 -19.01 0.21
CA GLY A 98 -22.13 -19.90 -0.94
C GLY A 98 -20.86 -19.71 -1.76
N VAL A 99 -19.80 -19.13 -1.17
CA VAL A 99 -18.47 -19.12 -1.80
C VAL A 99 -18.03 -20.56 -2.07
N ALA A 100 -17.58 -20.84 -3.29
CA ALA A 100 -17.19 -22.20 -3.68
C ALA A 100 -15.77 -22.54 -3.24
N ARG A 101 -14.86 -21.58 -3.32
CA ARG A 101 -13.45 -21.76 -2.96
C ARG A 101 -12.93 -20.55 -2.19
N LEU A 102 -12.21 -20.80 -1.09
CA LEU A 102 -11.49 -19.78 -0.35
C LEU A 102 -10.03 -20.19 -0.28
N ILE A 103 -9.14 -19.33 -0.75
CA ILE A 103 -7.70 -19.56 -0.71
C ILE A 103 -7.12 -18.66 0.38
N THR A 104 -6.42 -19.28 1.33
CA THR A 104 -5.67 -18.60 2.39
C THR A 104 -4.28 -19.20 2.49
N THR A 105 -3.44 -18.70 3.39
CA THR A 105 -2.03 -19.08 3.49
C THR A 105 -1.69 -19.68 4.84
N THR A 106 -0.52 -20.31 4.91
CA THR A 106 0.01 -20.85 6.16
C THR A 106 0.13 -19.72 7.19
N GLY A 107 -0.43 -19.95 8.38
CA GLY A 107 -0.57 -18.96 9.46
C GLY A 107 -1.52 -17.79 9.17
N GLY A 108 -2.16 -17.76 8.00
CA GLY A 108 -2.93 -16.62 7.53
C GLY A 108 -2.06 -15.41 7.14
N ILE A 109 -0.76 -15.61 6.92
CA ILE A 109 0.22 -14.58 6.58
C ILE A 109 0.21 -14.39 5.06
N LEU A 110 -0.31 -13.26 4.61
CA LEU A 110 -0.46 -12.93 3.20
C LEU A 110 -0.25 -11.42 3.00
N SER A 111 0.83 -11.04 2.33
CA SER A 111 1.10 -9.63 2.04
C SER A 111 0.07 -9.07 1.06
N THR A 112 -0.17 -7.76 1.11
CA THR A 112 -1.08 -7.08 0.18
C THR A 112 -0.67 -7.30 -1.29
N PRO A 113 0.63 -7.21 -1.67
CA PRO A 113 1.07 -7.56 -3.02
C PRO A 113 0.80 -9.02 -3.42
N ALA A 114 1.06 -9.97 -2.50
CA ALA A 114 0.82 -11.38 -2.76
C ALA A 114 -0.69 -11.68 -2.90
N ALA A 115 -1.55 -11.02 -2.12
CA ALA A 115 -3.00 -11.12 -2.28
C ALA A 115 -3.44 -10.64 -3.66
N SER A 116 -2.94 -9.49 -4.12
CA SER A 116 -3.21 -8.96 -5.47
C SER A 116 -2.79 -9.94 -6.57
N ASN A 117 -1.59 -10.53 -6.43
CA ASN A 117 -1.10 -11.58 -7.33
C ASN A 117 -2.03 -12.81 -7.35
N LEU A 118 -2.39 -13.35 -6.18
CA LEU A 118 -3.25 -14.54 -6.08
C LEU A 118 -4.65 -14.30 -6.66
N ILE A 119 -5.23 -13.11 -6.43
CA ILE A 119 -6.54 -12.75 -7.01
C ILE A 119 -6.48 -12.86 -8.53
N ARG A 120 -5.45 -12.26 -9.14
CA ARG A 120 -5.25 -12.24 -10.59
C ARG A 120 -4.94 -13.63 -11.15
N LYS A 121 -4.05 -14.36 -10.48
CA LYS A 121 -3.62 -15.72 -10.87
C LYS A 121 -4.78 -16.71 -10.87
N HIS A 122 -5.64 -16.66 -9.85
CA HIS A 122 -6.75 -17.59 -9.69
C HIS A 122 -8.08 -17.07 -10.27
N ARG A 123 -8.08 -15.87 -10.87
CA ARG A 123 -9.31 -15.19 -11.35
C ARG A 123 -10.38 -15.17 -10.26
N ALA A 124 -9.95 -14.85 -9.05
CA ALA A 124 -10.82 -14.72 -7.89
C ALA A 124 -11.78 -13.54 -8.09
N ILE A 125 -12.93 -13.58 -7.42
CA ILE A 125 -13.89 -12.47 -7.46
C ILE A 125 -13.37 -11.23 -6.73
N GLY A 126 -12.35 -11.42 -5.90
CA GLY A 126 -11.71 -10.41 -5.08
C GLY A 126 -10.96 -11.05 -3.93
N GLY A 127 -10.59 -10.22 -2.97
CA GLY A 127 -9.98 -10.68 -1.73
C GLY A 127 -10.29 -9.78 -0.55
N ILE A 128 -10.21 -10.35 0.64
CA ILE A 128 -10.29 -9.62 1.91
C ILE A 128 -8.91 -9.69 2.55
N ILE A 129 -8.27 -8.53 2.74
CA ILE A 129 -6.94 -8.43 3.33
C ILE A 129 -7.04 -7.82 4.72
N LEU A 130 -6.53 -8.54 5.72
CA LEU A 130 -6.58 -8.18 7.13
C LEU A 130 -5.32 -7.40 7.49
N SER A 131 -5.44 -6.08 7.44
CA SER A 131 -4.31 -5.16 7.59
C SER A 131 -4.79 -3.74 7.84
N ALA A 132 -4.09 -3.03 8.74
CA ALA A 132 -4.12 -1.57 8.82
C ALA A 132 -2.82 -0.92 8.29
N SER A 133 -2.07 -1.63 7.44
CA SER A 133 -0.82 -1.20 6.79
C SER A 133 0.18 -0.74 7.86
N HIS A 134 0.69 0.48 7.75
CA HIS A 134 1.67 1.05 8.66
C HIS A 134 1.23 1.21 10.12
N ASN A 135 -0.07 1.17 10.45
CA ASN A 135 -0.55 1.36 11.82
C ASN A 135 -0.06 0.25 12.79
N PRO A 136 0.24 0.58 14.06
CA PRO A 136 0.67 -0.39 15.08
C PRO A 136 -0.32 -1.55 15.29
N GLY A 137 0.22 -2.70 15.67
CA GLY A 137 -0.54 -3.93 15.96
C GLY A 137 -0.79 -4.13 17.45
N GLY A 138 -1.23 -5.34 17.82
CA GLY A 138 -1.48 -5.74 19.20
C GLY A 138 -2.89 -5.41 19.72
N PRO A 139 -3.21 -5.82 20.96
CA PRO A 139 -4.53 -5.63 21.57
C PRO A 139 -4.96 -4.17 21.71
N GLU A 140 -4.00 -3.28 21.94
CA GLU A 140 -4.21 -1.82 22.05
C GLU A 140 -3.95 -1.07 20.74
N GLY A 141 -3.57 -1.79 19.67
CA GLY A 141 -3.28 -1.23 18.37
C GLY A 141 -4.49 -1.13 17.46
N ASP A 142 -4.22 -1.14 16.16
CA ASP A 142 -5.21 -1.02 15.11
C ASP A 142 -5.37 -2.32 14.32
N PHE A 143 -6.61 -2.57 13.90
CA PHE A 143 -6.98 -3.64 12.98
C PHE A 143 -7.67 -3.06 11.76
N GLY A 144 -7.59 -3.76 10.63
CA GLY A 144 -8.20 -3.29 9.40
C GLY A 144 -8.65 -4.41 8.48
N VAL A 145 -9.70 -4.11 7.72
CA VAL A 145 -10.26 -5.01 6.71
C VAL A 145 -10.29 -4.25 5.38
N LYS A 146 -9.38 -4.61 4.48
CA LYS A 146 -9.34 -4.12 3.10
C LYS A 146 -10.13 -5.07 2.20
N VAL A 147 -10.74 -4.51 1.16
CA VAL A 147 -11.50 -5.27 0.17
C VAL A 147 -10.93 -4.96 -1.21
N ASN A 148 -10.46 -6.00 -1.89
CA ASN A 148 -9.95 -5.90 -3.26
C ASN A 148 -10.93 -6.57 -4.23
N GLY A 149 -11.07 -6.00 -5.43
CA GLY A 149 -11.92 -6.53 -6.50
C GLY A 149 -11.20 -7.56 -7.37
N ALA A 150 -11.90 -8.10 -8.37
CA ALA A 150 -11.41 -9.16 -9.25
C ALA A 150 -10.17 -8.79 -10.09
N ASN A 151 -9.89 -7.49 -10.29
CA ASN A 151 -8.65 -7.04 -10.95
C ASN A 151 -7.40 -7.18 -10.05
N GLY A 152 -7.61 -7.45 -8.75
CA GLY A 152 -6.58 -7.57 -7.71
C GLY A 152 -6.33 -6.30 -6.90
N GLY A 153 -6.99 -5.18 -7.23
CA GLY A 153 -6.75 -3.88 -6.58
C GLY A 153 -7.85 -3.47 -5.60
N PRO A 154 -7.65 -2.37 -4.86
CA PRO A 154 -8.64 -1.86 -3.92
C PRO A 154 -10.00 -1.64 -4.56
N ALA A 155 -11.08 -1.94 -3.84
CA ALA A 155 -12.42 -1.69 -4.30
C ALA A 155 -12.64 -0.19 -4.64
N PRO A 156 -13.33 0.12 -5.75
CA PRO A 156 -13.61 1.50 -6.15
C PRO A 156 -14.61 2.17 -5.19
N GLU A 157 -14.71 3.51 -5.25
CA GLU A 157 -15.56 4.29 -4.34
C GLU A 157 -17.02 3.84 -4.35
N SER A 158 -17.55 3.53 -5.54
CA SER A 158 -18.92 3.02 -5.70
C SER A 158 -19.19 1.76 -4.89
N ILE A 159 -18.22 0.85 -4.80
CA ILE A 159 -18.33 -0.38 -4.01
C ILE A 159 -18.16 -0.07 -2.52
N THR A 160 -17.18 0.75 -2.12
CA THR A 160 -16.98 1.08 -0.71
C THR A 160 -18.15 1.87 -0.10
N ASP A 161 -18.76 2.77 -0.87
CA ASP A 161 -19.94 3.53 -0.45
C ASP A 161 -21.18 2.63 -0.37
N ALA A 162 -21.33 1.68 -1.30
CA ALA A 162 -22.39 0.68 -1.23
C ALA A 162 -22.24 -0.25 0.00
N ILE A 163 -21.00 -0.67 0.32
CA ILE A 163 -20.71 -1.43 1.54
C ILE A 163 -21.11 -0.61 2.77
N TYR A 164 -20.69 0.65 2.86
CA TYR A 164 -21.05 1.50 3.99
C TYR A 164 -22.57 1.71 4.11
N SER A 165 -23.26 1.97 2.99
CA SER A 165 -24.71 2.08 2.99
C SER A 165 -25.36 0.81 3.55
N ALA A 166 -24.88 -0.37 3.14
CA ALA A 166 -25.38 -1.65 3.63
C ALA A 166 -25.13 -1.85 5.13
N THR A 167 -23.97 -1.45 5.67
CA THR A 167 -23.69 -1.57 7.12
C THR A 167 -24.67 -0.76 7.97
N THR A 168 -25.06 0.44 7.51
CA THR A 168 -25.97 1.33 8.27
C THR A 168 -27.43 0.85 8.31
N GLN A 169 -27.76 -0.18 7.53
CA GLN A 169 -29.13 -0.70 7.38
C GLN A 169 -29.23 -2.19 7.73
N LEU A 170 -28.16 -2.78 8.28
CA LEU A 170 -28.08 -4.22 8.49
C LEU A 170 -28.89 -4.65 9.72
N GLU A 171 -29.84 -5.57 9.52
CA GLU A 171 -30.67 -6.15 10.59
C GLU A 171 -30.20 -7.54 11.05
N SER A 172 -29.49 -8.26 10.18
CA SER A 172 -29.00 -9.61 10.45
C SER A 172 -27.78 -9.95 9.60
N TYR A 173 -27.02 -10.95 10.03
CA TYR A 173 -25.98 -11.59 9.22
C TYR A 173 -26.10 -13.12 9.23
N ARG A 174 -25.50 -13.77 8.23
CA ARG A 174 -25.50 -15.23 8.10
C ARG A 174 -24.11 -15.80 8.35
N ILE A 175 -24.04 -16.87 9.15
CA ILE A 175 -22.78 -17.55 9.47
C ILE A 175 -23.02 -19.05 9.65
N VAL A 176 -22.03 -19.85 9.27
CA VAL A 176 -22.03 -21.30 9.56
C VAL A 176 -21.48 -21.55 10.97
N ASP A 177 -22.12 -22.45 11.72
CA ASP A 177 -21.60 -22.92 13.01
C ASP A 177 -20.46 -23.93 12.82
N GLY A 178 -19.44 -23.86 13.68
CA GLY A 178 -18.22 -24.70 13.60
C GLY A 178 -16.94 -23.87 13.69
N GLY A 179 -15.79 -24.52 13.54
CA GLY A 179 -14.49 -23.87 13.41
C GLY A 179 -13.91 -24.06 12.00
N THR A 180 -12.98 -23.20 11.62
CA THR A 180 -12.19 -23.35 10.40
C THR A 180 -11.08 -24.40 10.51
N PRO A 181 -10.52 -24.88 9.38
CA PRO A 181 -9.33 -25.71 9.39
C PRO A 181 -8.15 -25.04 10.10
N SER A 182 -7.22 -25.89 10.55
CA SER A 182 -5.88 -25.44 10.93
C SER A 182 -5.20 -24.70 9.77
N LEU A 183 -4.58 -23.56 10.08
CA LEU A 183 -3.75 -22.80 9.15
C LEU A 183 -2.26 -23.18 9.26
N GLU A 184 -1.90 -24.22 10.02
CA GLU A 184 -0.49 -24.49 10.33
C GLU A 184 0.30 -25.13 9.18
N ALA A 185 -0.38 -25.69 8.18
CA ALA A 185 0.26 -26.31 7.03
C ALA A 185 -0.62 -26.22 5.78
N PRO A 186 -0.02 -26.30 4.57
CA PRO A 186 -0.79 -26.39 3.35
C PRO A 186 -1.73 -27.59 3.32
N GLY A 187 -2.94 -27.40 2.80
CA GLY A 187 -3.97 -28.43 2.78
C GLY A 187 -5.31 -27.93 2.24
N ILE A 188 -6.23 -28.87 2.03
CA ILE A 188 -7.59 -28.57 1.57
C ILE A 188 -8.57 -29.18 2.57
N CYS A 189 -9.57 -28.40 2.98
CA CYS A 189 -10.68 -28.91 3.78
C CYS A 189 -12.03 -28.39 3.28
N PRO A 190 -13.12 -29.14 3.53
CA PRO A 190 -14.48 -28.63 3.35
C PRO A 190 -14.97 -27.87 4.59
N LEU A 191 -15.78 -26.85 4.37
CA LEU A 191 -16.67 -26.25 5.36
C LEU A 191 -18.07 -26.13 4.73
N GLY A 192 -18.84 -27.21 4.81
CA GLY A 192 -20.04 -27.38 3.98
C GLY A 192 -19.68 -27.46 2.50
N ASN A 193 -20.29 -26.61 1.68
CA ASN A 193 -19.99 -26.55 0.25
C ASN A 193 -18.75 -25.71 -0.08
N LEU A 194 -18.20 -24.97 0.89
CA LEU A 194 -16.98 -24.19 0.70
C LEU A 194 -15.75 -25.11 0.75
N ARG A 195 -14.90 -25.04 -0.27
CA ARG A 195 -13.56 -25.61 -0.26
C ARG A 195 -12.56 -24.57 0.23
N ILE A 196 -12.00 -24.77 1.41
CA ILE A 196 -10.90 -23.94 1.95
C ILE A 196 -9.58 -24.58 1.56
N GLU A 197 -8.68 -23.80 0.99
CA GLU A 197 -7.36 -24.19 0.55
C GLU A 197 -6.31 -23.32 1.24
N VAL A 198 -5.52 -23.93 2.11
CA VAL A 198 -4.34 -23.32 2.73
C VAL A 198 -3.15 -23.62 1.83
N ILE A 199 -2.51 -22.57 1.32
CA ILE A 199 -1.27 -22.67 0.53
C ILE A 199 -0.07 -22.15 1.34
N ASP A 200 1.14 -22.25 0.80
CA ASP A 200 2.33 -21.66 1.40
C ASP A 200 2.21 -20.12 1.49
N GLY A 201 1.86 -19.47 0.37
CA GLY A 201 1.61 -18.03 0.30
C GLY A 201 2.78 -17.16 -0.16
N VAL A 202 3.99 -17.74 -0.30
CA VAL A 202 5.20 -17.03 -0.71
C VAL A 202 5.59 -17.37 -2.16
N ASP A 203 5.62 -18.67 -2.51
CA ASP A 203 6.21 -19.14 -3.78
C ASP A 203 5.53 -18.55 -5.03
N ASP A 204 4.20 -18.35 -5.02
CA ASP A 204 3.47 -17.76 -6.14
C ASP A 204 3.87 -16.31 -6.43
N TYR A 205 4.14 -15.55 -5.36
CA TYR A 205 4.58 -14.17 -5.45
C TYR A 205 6.05 -14.08 -5.86
N VAL A 206 6.91 -14.92 -5.29
CA VAL A 206 8.32 -15.00 -5.68
C VAL A 206 8.47 -15.38 -7.15
N SER A 207 7.65 -16.32 -7.64
CA SER A 207 7.64 -16.72 -9.05
C SER A 207 7.23 -15.57 -9.98
N LEU A 208 6.30 -14.70 -9.55
CA LEU A 208 5.96 -13.48 -10.29
C LEU A 208 7.17 -12.55 -10.40
N LEU A 209 7.84 -12.27 -9.28
CA LEU A 209 9.01 -11.39 -9.25
C LEU A 209 10.17 -11.92 -10.08
N GLN A 210 10.40 -13.23 -10.07
CA GLN A 210 11.43 -13.88 -10.89
C GLN A 210 11.19 -13.68 -12.39
N GLY A 211 9.93 -13.50 -12.82
CA GLY A 211 9.62 -13.17 -14.21
C GLY A 211 9.90 -11.71 -14.60
N LEU A 212 10.11 -10.81 -13.63
CA LEU A 212 10.28 -9.38 -13.85
C LEU A 212 11.74 -8.91 -13.76
N PHE A 213 12.57 -9.62 -13.01
CA PHE A 213 13.95 -9.21 -12.70
C PHE A 213 14.98 -10.30 -13.03
N ASP A 214 16.21 -9.89 -13.33
CA ASP A 214 17.34 -10.79 -13.55
C ASP A 214 17.93 -11.22 -12.20
N PHE A 215 17.43 -12.34 -11.69
CA PHE A 215 17.88 -12.89 -10.41
C PHE A 215 19.34 -13.34 -10.44
N ASP A 216 19.87 -13.74 -11.59
CA ASP A 216 21.27 -14.16 -11.71
C ASP A 216 22.20 -12.96 -11.57
N ALA A 217 21.88 -11.84 -12.23
CA ALA A 217 22.65 -10.60 -12.10
C ALA A 217 22.61 -10.05 -10.67
N ILE A 218 21.43 -10.04 -10.04
CA ILE A 218 21.28 -9.58 -8.65
C ILE A 218 22.03 -10.52 -7.70
N SER A 219 21.89 -11.84 -7.87
CA SER A 219 22.59 -12.83 -7.03
C SER A 219 24.11 -12.71 -7.16
N ALA A 220 24.63 -12.52 -8.36
CA ALA A 220 26.06 -12.31 -8.58
C ALA A 220 26.61 -11.09 -7.83
N MET A 221 25.83 -10.00 -7.75
CA MET A 221 26.18 -8.82 -6.97
C MET A 221 26.12 -9.09 -5.46
N LEU A 222 25.04 -9.69 -4.97
CA LEU A 222 24.82 -9.93 -3.53
C LEU A 222 25.77 -10.98 -2.94
N ARG A 223 26.25 -11.93 -3.74
CA ARG A 223 27.30 -12.88 -3.34
C ARG A 223 28.71 -12.27 -3.37
N GLY A 224 28.86 -11.10 -3.95
CA GLY A 224 30.09 -10.29 -3.91
C GLY A 224 30.16 -9.41 -2.66
N ASP A 225 31.00 -8.37 -2.71
CA ASP A 225 31.13 -7.37 -1.64
C ASP A 225 30.06 -6.27 -1.76
N PHE A 226 28.78 -6.68 -1.69
CA PHE A 226 27.64 -5.77 -1.69
C PHE A 226 26.69 -6.09 -0.52
N PRO A 227 27.12 -5.87 0.73
CA PRO A 227 26.31 -6.15 1.92
C PRO A 227 25.05 -5.29 1.93
N ILE A 228 23.91 -5.93 2.16
CA ILE A 228 22.60 -5.28 2.26
C ILE A 228 21.94 -5.55 3.61
N ALA A 229 21.06 -4.64 4.03
CA ALA A 229 20.20 -4.81 5.20
C ALA A 229 18.74 -4.62 4.79
N PHE A 230 17.88 -5.60 5.09
CA PHE A 230 16.44 -5.49 4.89
C PHE A 230 15.73 -5.59 6.23
N ASP A 231 14.98 -4.58 6.62
CA ASP A 231 14.17 -4.61 7.84
C ASP A 231 12.70 -4.92 7.51
N ALA A 232 12.25 -6.11 7.92
CA ALA A 232 10.86 -6.53 7.75
C ALA A 232 9.93 -5.98 8.84
N MET A 233 10.44 -5.22 9.82
CA MET A 233 9.70 -4.57 10.90
C MET A 233 8.78 -5.51 11.69
N HIS A 234 9.19 -6.79 11.87
CA HIS A 234 8.39 -7.86 12.48
C HIS A 234 7.04 -8.08 11.79
N ALA A 235 6.97 -7.81 10.48
CA ALA A 235 5.74 -7.78 9.71
C ALA A 235 5.74 -8.79 8.55
N VAL A 236 4.71 -8.71 7.69
CA VAL A 236 4.36 -9.75 6.73
C VAL A 236 5.47 -10.07 5.72
N THR A 237 6.35 -9.12 5.42
CA THR A 237 7.38 -9.28 4.38
C THR A 237 8.54 -10.17 4.80
N GLY A 238 8.68 -10.50 6.09
CA GLY A 238 9.78 -11.29 6.61
C GLY A 238 9.99 -12.65 5.93
N PRO A 239 8.96 -13.52 5.83
CA PRO A 239 9.05 -14.79 5.11
C PRO A 239 9.38 -14.61 3.61
N TYR A 240 8.79 -13.59 2.96
CA TYR A 240 9.03 -13.28 1.56
C TYR A 240 10.47 -12.84 1.31
N ALA A 241 10.98 -11.91 2.12
CA ALA A 241 12.34 -11.39 2.04
C ALA A 241 13.37 -12.48 2.35
N SER A 242 13.11 -13.34 3.34
CA SER A 242 14.01 -14.46 3.68
C SER A 242 14.11 -15.46 2.52
N ARG A 243 12.96 -15.84 1.93
CA ARG A 243 12.90 -16.72 0.76
C ARG A 243 13.63 -16.12 -0.45
N LEU A 244 13.43 -14.83 -0.69
CA LEU A 244 13.92 -14.11 -1.85
C LEU A 244 15.40 -13.73 -1.72
N LEU A 245 15.74 -12.89 -0.74
CA LEU A 245 17.07 -12.29 -0.57
C LEU A 245 18.10 -13.31 -0.09
N GLU A 246 17.82 -14.03 1.00
CA GLU A 246 18.77 -14.99 1.59
C GLU A 246 18.71 -16.35 0.87
N GLY A 247 17.51 -16.83 0.56
CA GLY A 247 17.30 -18.14 -0.06
C GLY A 247 17.69 -18.20 -1.54
N LEU A 248 17.00 -17.43 -2.40
CA LEU A 248 17.19 -17.51 -3.86
C LEU A 248 18.37 -16.67 -4.34
N LEU A 249 18.45 -15.41 -3.90
CA LEU A 249 19.48 -14.48 -4.36
C LEU A 249 20.81 -14.66 -3.62
N GLY A 250 20.81 -15.36 -2.49
CA GLY A 250 22.03 -15.79 -1.80
C GLY A 250 22.72 -14.68 -1.00
N ALA A 251 21.99 -13.67 -0.55
CA ALA A 251 22.48 -12.74 0.47
C ALA A 251 22.80 -13.51 1.77
N PRO A 252 23.83 -13.09 2.55
CA PRO A 252 24.18 -13.76 3.79
C PRO A 252 23.01 -13.81 4.79
N ALA A 253 22.92 -14.91 5.56
CA ALA A 253 21.95 -15.03 6.64
C ALA A 253 22.08 -13.87 7.65
N GLY A 254 20.96 -13.28 8.06
CA GLY A 254 20.91 -12.08 8.88
C GLY A 254 20.81 -10.78 8.08
N THR A 255 20.78 -10.87 6.75
CA THR A 255 20.38 -9.77 5.86
C THR A 255 18.96 -9.32 6.19
N VAL A 256 18.05 -10.27 6.40
CA VAL A 256 16.66 -10.01 6.78
C VAL A 256 16.58 -9.87 8.28
N ARG A 257 16.43 -8.63 8.73
CA ARG A 257 16.26 -8.21 10.11
C ARG A 257 14.79 -8.19 10.45
N ASN A 258 14.46 -8.51 11.71
CA ASN A 258 13.08 -8.53 12.20
C ASN A 258 12.14 -9.36 11.30
N GLY A 259 12.65 -10.44 10.70
CA GLY A 259 11.98 -11.23 9.65
C GLY A 259 10.87 -12.16 10.13
N THR A 260 10.57 -12.22 11.43
CA THR A 260 9.48 -13.03 11.97
C THR A 260 8.26 -12.14 12.20
N PRO A 261 7.11 -12.41 11.53
CA PRO A 261 5.87 -11.70 11.80
C PRO A 261 5.43 -11.86 13.26
N LEU A 262 5.13 -10.76 13.94
CA LEU A 262 4.62 -10.72 15.31
C LEU A 262 3.29 -9.98 15.35
N GLU A 263 2.37 -10.42 16.22
CA GLU A 263 1.01 -9.86 16.30
C GLU A 263 0.98 -8.37 16.70
N ASP A 264 2.02 -7.90 17.38
CA ASP A 264 2.23 -6.53 17.82
C ASP A 264 3.40 -5.83 17.10
N PHE A 265 3.96 -6.47 16.06
CA PHE A 265 5.13 -6.00 15.33
C PHE A 265 6.34 -5.71 16.24
N GLY A 266 6.52 -6.47 17.33
CA GLY A 266 7.60 -6.26 18.30
C GLY A 266 7.39 -5.02 19.18
N GLY A 267 6.13 -4.54 19.29
CA GLY A 267 5.78 -3.30 19.98
C GLY A 267 6.13 -2.02 19.19
N GLY A 268 6.58 -2.17 17.95
CA GLY A 268 6.95 -1.07 17.07
C GLY A 268 5.83 -0.55 16.18
N HIS A 269 6.13 0.51 15.43
CA HIS A 269 5.26 1.04 14.38
C HIS A 269 5.80 0.57 13.03
N PRO A 270 5.10 -0.31 12.28
CA PRO A 270 5.63 -0.87 11.03
C PRO A 270 5.46 0.12 9.86
N ASP A 271 6.01 1.33 10.00
CA ASP A 271 6.01 2.37 8.96
C ASP A 271 7.45 2.66 8.50
N PRO A 272 7.81 2.40 7.24
CA PRO A 272 9.19 2.48 6.78
C PRO A 272 9.54 3.95 6.50
N ASN A 273 9.88 4.69 7.53
CA ASN A 273 10.40 6.06 7.44
C ASN A 273 11.53 6.27 8.44
N LEU A 274 12.28 7.37 8.30
CA LEU A 274 13.46 7.66 9.13
C LEU A 274 13.16 7.78 10.64
N THR A 275 11.91 8.01 11.04
CA THR A 275 11.50 8.08 12.45
C THR A 275 11.39 6.69 13.07
N TYR A 276 10.72 5.76 12.40
CA TYR A 276 10.43 4.44 12.98
C TYR A 276 11.49 3.39 12.61
N ALA A 277 12.01 3.42 11.38
CA ALA A 277 13.10 2.57 10.92
C ALA A 277 14.48 3.16 11.27
N HIS A 278 14.60 3.73 12.48
CA HIS A 278 15.79 4.44 12.94
C HIS A 278 17.05 3.55 12.97
N GLU A 279 16.94 2.30 13.42
CA GLU A 279 18.08 1.37 13.43
C GLU A 279 18.63 1.14 12.02
N LEU A 280 17.75 0.94 11.02
CA LEU A 280 18.17 0.79 9.63
C LEU A 280 18.79 2.08 9.09
N ALA A 281 18.23 3.24 9.46
CA ALA A 281 18.79 4.53 9.09
C ALA A 281 20.20 4.71 9.67
N GLU A 282 20.45 4.40 10.95
CA GLU A 282 21.78 4.45 11.56
C GLU A 282 22.78 3.54 10.82
N LEU A 283 22.37 2.32 10.47
CA LEU A 283 23.25 1.38 9.75
C LEU A 283 23.75 1.91 8.39
N LEU A 284 22.94 2.70 7.68
CA LEU A 284 23.22 3.16 6.32
C LEU A 284 23.67 4.62 6.25
N LEU A 285 23.06 5.50 7.05
CA LEU A 285 23.35 6.93 7.07
C LEU A 285 24.51 7.26 8.00
N ASP A 286 24.74 6.47 9.06
CA ASP A 286 25.80 6.67 10.05
C ASP A 286 26.91 5.62 9.99
N GLY A 287 26.62 4.42 9.49
CA GLY A 287 27.54 3.30 9.31
C GLY A 287 28.20 3.20 7.94
N ASP A 288 29.27 2.39 7.86
CA ASP A 288 30.02 2.12 6.62
C ASP A 288 29.92 0.66 6.14
N THR A 289 29.20 -0.19 6.89
CA THR A 289 29.11 -1.64 6.65
C THR A 289 28.25 -1.98 5.44
N TYR A 290 27.06 -1.38 5.33
CA TYR A 290 26.07 -1.75 4.32
C TYR A 290 26.10 -0.78 3.13
N ARG A 291 25.82 -1.30 1.93
CA ARG A 291 25.77 -0.51 0.68
C ARG A 291 24.35 -0.16 0.27
N PHE A 292 23.39 -0.98 0.65
CA PHE A 292 21.97 -0.79 0.39
C PHE A 292 21.14 -1.24 1.59
N GLY A 293 20.12 -0.46 1.94
CA GLY A 293 19.17 -0.75 2.99
C GLY A 293 17.74 -0.60 2.48
N ALA A 294 16.82 -1.43 2.96
CA ALA A 294 15.41 -1.23 2.71
C ALA A 294 14.52 -1.69 3.86
N ALA A 295 13.34 -1.10 3.98
CA ALA A 295 12.30 -1.54 4.92
C ALA A 295 10.93 -1.53 4.25
N CYS A 296 10.04 -2.40 4.71
CA CYS A 296 8.64 -2.46 4.26
C CYS A 296 7.67 -2.27 5.43
N ASP A 297 6.45 -1.78 5.13
CA ASP A 297 5.41 -1.61 6.15
C ASP A 297 4.72 -2.92 6.53
N GLY A 298 3.74 -2.81 7.43
CA GLY A 298 2.98 -3.93 8.01
C GLY A 298 2.55 -4.98 6.99
N ASP A 299 1.96 -4.57 5.87
CA ASP A 299 1.45 -5.47 4.84
C ASP A 299 2.25 -5.51 3.54
N GLY A 300 3.44 -4.89 3.54
CA GLY A 300 4.42 -4.99 2.47
C GLY A 300 4.12 -4.16 1.22
N ASP A 301 3.17 -3.24 1.29
CA ASP A 301 2.80 -2.36 0.18
C ASP A 301 3.66 -1.08 0.13
N ARG A 302 4.47 -0.79 1.15
CA ARG A 302 5.41 0.34 1.16
C ARG A 302 6.87 -0.10 1.17
N ASN A 303 7.75 0.82 0.76
CA ASN A 303 9.20 0.65 0.80
C ASN A 303 9.92 1.95 1.15
N MET A 304 10.90 1.86 2.05
CA MET A 304 11.96 2.85 2.20
C MET A 304 13.24 2.30 1.57
N ILE A 305 13.96 3.15 0.84
CA ILE A 305 15.21 2.81 0.19
C ILE A 305 16.33 3.70 0.74
N LEU A 306 17.43 3.06 1.14
CA LEU A 306 18.61 3.70 1.69
C LEU A 306 19.85 3.22 0.93
N GLY A 307 20.72 4.16 0.60
CA GLY A 307 22.11 3.93 0.27
C GLY A 307 23.02 4.30 1.43
N GLN A 308 24.27 3.89 1.35
CA GLN A 308 25.30 4.41 2.24
C GLN A 308 25.36 5.94 2.15
N ARG A 309 25.14 6.63 3.27
CA ARG A 309 25.03 8.11 3.40
C ARG A 309 23.99 8.75 2.47
N CYS A 310 22.97 8.00 2.05
CA CYS A 310 22.00 8.47 1.06
C CYS A 310 20.59 8.00 1.38
N PHE A 311 19.71 8.93 1.76
CA PHE A 311 18.28 8.66 1.80
C PHE A 311 17.66 8.92 0.42
N VAL A 312 16.92 7.94 -0.10
CA VAL A 312 16.17 8.08 -1.34
C VAL A 312 14.74 8.49 -1.00
N ASN A 313 14.40 9.75 -1.28
CA ASN A 313 13.01 10.20 -1.12
C ASN A 313 12.07 9.35 -2.01
N PRO A 314 10.87 8.95 -1.55
CA PRO A 314 9.97 8.10 -2.35
C PRO A 314 9.56 8.70 -3.70
N SER A 315 9.46 10.02 -3.80
CA SER A 315 9.16 10.69 -5.08
C SER A 315 10.33 10.59 -6.06
N ASP A 316 11.55 10.77 -5.56
CA ASP A 316 12.78 10.54 -6.34
C ASP A 316 12.90 9.06 -6.73
N SER A 317 12.51 8.14 -5.84
CA SER A 317 12.52 6.69 -6.12
C SER A 317 11.70 6.37 -7.37
N LEU A 318 10.44 6.83 -7.44
CA LEU A 318 9.61 6.67 -8.63
C LEU A 318 10.26 7.25 -9.89
N ALA A 319 10.86 8.44 -9.81
CA ALA A 319 11.54 9.07 -10.93
C ALA A 319 12.76 8.27 -11.41
N VAL A 320 13.57 7.76 -10.49
CA VAL A 320 14.75 6.91 -10.79
C VAL A 320 14.34 5.60 -11.42
N LEU A 321 13.33 4.91 -10.86
CA LEU A 321 12.84 3.66 -11.43
C LEU A 321 12.31 3.87 -12.85
N THR A 322 11.57 4.96 -13.08
CA THR A 322 11.08 5.35 -14.41
C THR A 322 12.22 5.60 -15.39
N ALA A 323 13.25 6.35 -14.98
CA ALA A 323 14.39 6.70 -15.83
C ALA A 323 15.28 5.49 -16.20
N ASN A 324 15.21 4.41 -15.42
CA ASN A 324 16.03 3.21 -15.57
C ASN A 324 15.20 1.96 -15.86
N ALA A 325 13.93 2.11 -16.25
CA ALA A 325 13.00 0.99 -16.27
C ALA A 325 13.45 -0.15 -17.20
N THR A 326 14.02 0.20 -18.35
CA THR A 326 14.49 -0.76 -19.35
C THR A 326 15.67 -1.62 -18.89
N LEU A 327 16.29 -1.34 -17.74
CA LEU A 327 17.31 -2.20 -17.13
C LEU A 327 16.72 -3.46 -16.49
N ALA A 328 15.42 -3.47 -16.19
CA ALA A 328 14.72 -4.63 -15.65
C ALA A 328 14.05 -5.43 -16.78
N PRO A 329 14.28 -6.76 -16.89
CA PRO A 329 13.73 -7.59 -17.96
C PRO A 329 12.23 -7.45 -18.18
N GLY A 330 11.43 -7.34 -17.11
CA GLY A 330 9.98 -7.15 -17.17
C GLY A 330 9.53 -5.85 -17.83
N TYR A 331 10.43 -4.87 -17.96
CA TYR A 331 10.15 -3.53 -18.51
C TYR A 331 11.09 -3.17 -19.66
N ALA A 332 11.79 -4.14 -20.24
CA ALA A 332 12.72 -3.94 -21.35
C ALA A 332 12.03 -3.33 -22.60
N GLY A 333 10.72 -3.54 -22.74
CA GLY A 333 9.88 -2.97 -23.80
C GLY A 333 9.55 -1.47 -23.63
N GLY A 334 9.99 -0.84 -22.53
CA GLY A 334 9.61 0.52 -22.18
C GLY A 334 8.30 0.59 -21.38
N LEU A 335 7.83 1.81 -21.14
CA LEU A 335 6.65 2.11 -20.31
C LEU A 335 5.55 2.71 -21.17
N SER A 336 4.29 2.28 -20.97
CA SER A 336 3.14 2.92 -21.65
C SER A 336 2.82 4.31 -21.10
N GLY A 337 3.24 4.56 -19.86
CA GLY A 337 3.09 5.82 -19.13
C GLY A 337 3.47 5.63 -17.66
N VAL A 338 3.45 6.73 -16.92
CA VAL A 338 3.69 6.76 -15.49
C VAL A 338 2.62 7.59 -14.78
N ALA A 339 2.34 7.31 -13.51
CA ALA A 339 1.47 8.15 -12.71
C ALA A 339 2.03 8.40 -11.31
N ARG A 340 1.67 9.55 -10.74
CA ARG A 340 1.92 9.88 -9.34
C ARG A 340 0.70 10.49 -8.71
N SER A 341 0.58 10.38 -7.39
CA SER A 341 -0.45 11.15 -6.70
C SER A 341 -0.07 12.63 -6.67
N MET A 342 -1.07 13.50 -6.60
CA MET A 342 -0.93 14.94 -6.59
C MET A 342 0.10 15.44 -5.56
N PRO A 343 0.13 14.99 -4.29
CA PRO A 343 1.14 15.45 -3.34
C PRO A 343 2.56 14.93 -3.61
N THR A 344 2.72 13.90 -4.45
CA THR A 344 4.04 13.32 -4.79
C THR A 344 4.83 14.23 -5.70
N SER A 345 6.13 14.42 -5.43
CA SER A 345 6.93 15.41 -6.17
C SER A 345 6.87 15.23 -7.68
N ALA A 346 6.97 16.34 -8.40
CA ALA A 346 6.99 16.38 -9.86
C ALA A 346 8.31 15.88 -10.49
N ALA A 347 9.21 15.26 -9.71
CA ALA A 347 10.46 14.68 -10.21
C ALA A 347 10.22 13.70 -11.38
N VAL A 348 9.20 12.85 -11.27
CA VAL A 348 8.86 11.89 -12.32
C VAL A 348 8.33 12.56 -13.59
N ASP A 349 7.70 13.74 -13.47
CA ASP A 349 7.15 14.50 -14.61
C ASP A 349 8.27 14.97 -15.55
N VAL A 350 9.43 15.34 -14.99
CA VAL A 350 10.62 15.72 -15.77
C VAL A 350 11.18 14.51 -16.52
N VAL A 351 11.25 13.36 -15.86
CA VAL A 351 11.68 12.09 -16.48
C VAL A 351 10.73 11.66 -17.59
N ALA A 352 9.42 11.68 -17.33
CA ALA A 352 8.40 11.27 -18.29
C ALA A 352 8.44 12.14 -19.56
N ARG A 353 8.67 13.46 -19.39
CA ARG A 353 8.85 14.38 -20.52
C ARG A 353 10.08 14.05 -21.35
N GLU A 354 11.20 13.72 -20.72
CA GLU A 354 12.43 13.33 -21.43
C GLU A 354 12.28 11.98 -22.16
N LEU A 355 11.58 11.03 -21.55
CA LEU A 355 11.27 9.73 -22.17
C LEU A 355 10.13 9.80 -23.19
N ALA A 356 9.48 10.95 -23.34
CA ALA A 356 8.31 11.15 -24.20
C ALA A 356 7.15 10.18 -23.92
N ILE A 357 6.91 9.87 -22.64
CA ILE A 357 5.78 9.03 -22.19
C ILE A 357 4.73 9.87 -21.42
N PRO A 358 3.45 9.47 -21.43
CA PRO A 358 2.42 10.12 -20.61
C PRO A 358 2.75 10.08 -19.11
N CYS A 359 2.47 11.18 -18.41
CA CYS A 359 2.53 11.27 -16.95
C CYS A 359 1.17 11.73 -16.41
N PHE A 360 0.57 10.98 -15.49
CA PHE A 360 -0.72 11.31 -14.88
C PHE A 360 -0.58 11.74 -13.43
N GLU A 361 -1.24 12.84 -13.09
CA GLU A 361 -1.40 13.30 -11.72
C GLU A 361 -2.79 12.88 -11.21
N THR A 362 -2.84 12.00 -10.21
CA THR A 362 -4.10 11.47 -9.66
C THR A 362 -4.32 11.95 -8.22
N PRO A 363 -5.52 11.83 -7.64
CA PRO A 363 -5.68 11.98 -6.20
C PRO A 363 -4.89 10.90 -5.44
N THR A 364 -4.69 11.11 -4.14
CA THR A 364 -4.09 10.10 -3.24
C THR A 364 -4.97 8.86 -3.16
N GLY A 365 -4.36 7.69 -3.31
CA GLY A 365 -5.02 6.39 -3.21
C GLY A 365 -4.88 5.54 -4.47
N TRP A 366 -4.39 4.31 -4.29
CA TRP A 366 -4.01 3.41 -5.38
C TRP A 366 -5.12 3.03 -6.37
N LYS A 367 -6.39 3.15 -5.96
CA LYS A 367 -7.56 2.88 -6.83
C LYS A 367 -7.56 3.71 -8.12
N PHE A 368 -7.09 4.96 -8.08
CA PHE A 368 -7.00 5.81 -9.28
C PHE A 368 -5.94 5.31 -10.26
N PHE A 369 -4.83 4.78 -9.77
CA PHE A 369 -3.86 4.10 -10.62
C PHE A 369 -4.43 2.79 -11.18
N GLY A 370 -5.23 2.06 -10.39
CA GLY A 370 -5.91 0.85 -10.83
C GLY A 370 -6.65 1.02 -12.16
N ASN A 371 -7.44 2.08 -12.29
CA ASN A 371 -8.14 2.43 -13.55
C ASN A 371 -7.16 2.63 -14.72
N LEU A 372 -6.09 3.41 -14.52
CA LEU A 372 -5.08 3.68 -15.53
C LEU A 372 -4.29 2.43 -15.94
N LEU A 373 -3.96 1.57 -14.97
CA LEU A 373 -3.26 0.29 -15.19
C LEU A 373 -4.15 -0.70 -15.94
N ASP A 374 -5.45 -0.78 -15.63
CA ASP A 374 -6.41 -1.62 -16.34
C ASP A 374 -6.64 -1.16 -17.77
N ALA A 375 -6.61 0.14 -18.02
CA ALA A 375 -6.68 0.73 -19.36
C ALA A 375 -5.34 0.68 -20.13
N GLY A 376 -4.27 0.15 -19.54
CA GLY A 376 -2.94 0.09 -20.15
C GLY A 376 -2.29 1.46 -20.40
N ARG A 377 -2.77 2.51 -19.74
CA ARG A 377 -2.30 3.91 -19.93
C ARG A 377 -1.04 4.23 -19.16
N ILE A 378 -0.72 3.42 -18.15
CA ILE A 378 0.51 3.49 -17.38
C ILE A 378 1.05 2.09 -17.12
N THR A 379 2.37 2.02 -16.91
CA THR A 379 3.07 0.82 -16.45
C THR A 379 3.57 1.00 -15.02
N LEU A 380 4.09 2.19 -14.67
CA LEU A 380 4.61 2.50 -13.33
C LEU A 380 3.75 3.54 -12.63
N CYS A 381 3.66 3.45 -11.30
CA CYS A 381 3.11 4.52 -10.48
C CYS A 381 3.70 4.54 -9.07
N GLY A 382 3.52 5.66 -8.37
CA GLY A 382 3.99 5.79 -7.00
C GLY A 382 3.39 6.96 -6.23
N GLU A 383 3.57 6.92 -4.93
CA GLU A 383 3.13 7.92 -3.96
C GLU A 383 4.29 8.28 -3.02
N GLU A 384 4.41 9.55 -2.65
CA GLU A 384 5.37 10.08 -1.67
C GLU A 384 5.34 9.35 -0.31
N SER A 385 4.21 8.72 0.00
CA SER A 385 4.00 7.91 1.20
C SER A 385 4.66 6.52 1.12
N PHE A 386 5.89 6.47 0.57
CA PHE A 386 6.69 5.24 0.42
C PHE A 386 6.04 4.16 -0.44
N GLY A 387 5.13 4.53 -1.35
CA GLY A 387 4.40 3.59 -2.20
C GLY A 387 4.95 3.60 -3.63
N THR A 388 5.27 2.44 -4.18
CA THR A 388 5.63 2.32 -5.61
C THR A 388 5.16 0.96 -6.13
N GLY A 389 4.77 0.88 -7.39
CA GLY A 389 4.35 -0.36 -8.01
C GLY A 389 4.24 -0.24 -9.52
N SER A 390 3.73 -1.30 -10.14
CA SER A 390 3.52 -1.37 -11.58
C SER A 390 2.35 -2.28 -11.95
N ASP A 391 2.11 -2.44 -13.24
CA ASP A 391 1.02 -3.23 -13.80
C ASP A 391 1.06 -4.75 -13.57
N HIS A 392 2.16 -5.28 -13.01
CA HIS A 392 2.27 -6.68 -12.61
C HIS A 392 1.15 -7.10 -11.64
N ILE A 393 0.74 -6.20 -10.75
CA ILE A 393 -0.39 -6.35 -9.83
C ILE A 393 -1.25 -5.07 -9.81
N ARG A 394 -2.15 -4.93 -8.85
CA ARG A 394 -3.02 -3.76 -8.67
C ARG A 394 -2.93 -3.15 -7.27
N GLU A 395 -1.79 -3.32 -6.64
CA GLU A 395 -1.40 -2.72 -5.36
C GLU A 395 -0.01 -2.11 -5.49
N LYS A 396 0.40 -1.32 -4.50
CA LYS A 396 1.82 -1.00 -4.33
C LYS A 396 2.56 -2.27 -3.96
N ASP A 397 3.87 -2.29 -4.19
CA ASP A 397 4.70 -3.44 -3.87
C ASP A 397 6.09 -3.02 -3.40
N GLY A 398 6.33 -3.20 -2.10
CA GLY A 398 7.59 -2.83 -1.48
C GLY A 398 8.77 -3.71 -1.88
N LEU A 399 8.60 -5.04 -1.91
CA LEU A 399 9.68 -5.96 -2.29
C LEU A 399 9.99 -5.89 -3.79
N TRP A 400 8.98 -5.63 -4.62
CA TRP A 400 9.19 -5.32 -6.03
C TRP A 400 10.05 -4.07 -6.21
N ALA A 401 9.79 -2.99 -5.45
CA ALA A 401 10.61 -1.77 -5.53
C ALA A 401 12.05 -2.03 -5.08
N VAL A 402 12.24 -2.84 -4.02
CA VAL A 402 13.57 -3.28 -3.57
C VAL A 402 14.30 -4.05 -4.67
N LEU A 403 13.66 -5.03 -5.31
CA LEU A 403 14.28 -5.76 -6.42
C LEU A 403 14.59 -4.87 -7.62
N PHE A 404 13.73 -3.89 -7.92
CA PHE A 404 13.99 -2.95 -9.01
C PHE A 404 15.25 -2.13 -8.74
N TRP A 405 15.40 -1.61 -7.52
CA TRP A 405 16.63 -0.93 -7.12
C TRP A 405 17.86 -1.85 -7.21
N LEU A 406 17.76 -3.08 -6.71
CA LEU A 406 18.84 -4.05 -6.81
C LEU A 406 19.20 -4.39 -8.27
N GLN A 407 18.22 -4.47 -9.17
CA GLN A 407 18.43 -4.66 -10.60
C GLN A 407 19.21 -3.49 -11.21
N ILE A 408 18.83 -2.24 -10.89
CA ILE A 408 19.54 -1.04 -11.34
C ILE A 408 20.99 -1.08 -10.86
N LEU A 409 21.21 -1.40 -9.57
CA LEU A 409 22.54 -1.45 -8.98
C LEU A 409 23.40 -2.59 -9.57
N ALA A 410 22.83 -3.78 -9.77
CA ALA A 410 23.50 -4.92 -10.40
C ALA A 410 23.93 -4.61 -11.84
N THR A 411 23.11 -3.85 -12.57
CA THR A 411 23.37 -3.48 -13.96
C THR A 411 24.38 -2.33 -14.06
N ARG A 412 24.20 -1.26 -13.27
CA ARG A 412 25.03 -0.06 -13.33
C ARG A 412 26.35 -0.17 -12.57
N ARG A 413 26.44 -1.11 -11.61
CA ARG A 413 27.62 -1.37 -10.76
C ARG A 413 28.15 -0.12 -10.06
N CYS A 414 27.23 0.64 -9.47
CA CYS A 414 27.52 1.84 -8.70
C CYS A 414 26.72 1.85 -7.39
N SER A 415 27.03 2.78 -6.50
CA SER A 415 26.28 3.01 -5.27
C SER A 415 24.95 3.71 -5.54
N VAL A 416 24.01 3.60 -4.59
CA VAL A 416 22.75 4.36 -4.61
C VAL A 416 23.02 5.86 -4.68
N ALA A 417 24.00 6.37 -3.96
CA ALA A 417 24.37 7.79 -3.97
C ALA A 417 24.84 8.26 -5.35
N GLU A 418 25.59 7.43 -6.09
CA GLU A 418 25.99 7.72 -7.46
C GLU A 418 24.81 7.65 -8.44
N VAL A 419 23.86 6.72 -8.24
CA VAL A 419 22.61 6.70 -9.01
C VAL A 419 21.83 8.01 -8.80
N MET A 420 21.68 8.45 -7.55
CA MET A 420 20.97 9.68 -7.19
C MET A 420 21.68 10.93 -7.72
N ALA A 421 22.99 11.04 -7.53
CA ALA A 421 23.77 12.17 -8.05
C ALA A 421 23.69 12.25 -9.57
N GLY A 422 23.79 11.10 -10.27
CA GLY A 422 23.63 11.04 -11.72
C GLY A 422 22.20 11.40 -12.17
N HIS A 423 21.19 11.00 -11.41
CA HIS A 423 19.80 11.37 -11.66
C HIS A 423 19.60 12.88 -11.54
N TRP A 424 19.97 13.48 -10.41
CA TRP A 424 19.82 14.91 -10.18
C TRP A 424 20.65 15.76 -11.14
N SER A 425 21.86 15.31 -11.51
CA SER A 425 22.68 15.99 -12.51
C SER A 425 22.02 16.02 -13.89
N ARG A 426 21.21 15.00 -14.23
CA ARG A 426 20.52 14.92 -15.52
C ARG A 426 19.22 15.71 -15.51
N PHE A 427 18.37 15.49 -14.51
CA PHE A 427 16.99 15.99 -14.49
C PHE A 427 16.77 17.23 -13.61
N GLY A 428 17.79 17.68 -12.88
CA GLY A 428 17.62 18.59 -11.76
C GLY A 428 17.14 17.86 -10.50
N ARG A 429 17.02 18.60 -9.39
CA ARG A 429 16.57 18.07 -8.10
C ARG A 429 15.30 18.76 -7.66
N HIS A 430 14.32 17.95 -7.29
CA HIS A 430 13.13 18.40 -6.59
C HIS A 430 13.35 18.20 -5.10
N TYR A 431 13.80 19.24 -4.39
CA TYR A 431 13.85 19.19 -2.94
C TYR A 431 12.44 19.02 -2.42
N TYR A 432 12.22 18.03 -1.56
CA TYR A 432 10.90 17.64 -1.09
C TYR A 432 10.90 17.40 0.42
N SER A 433 9.84 17.81 1.10
CA SER A 433 9.57 17.52 2.52
C SER A 433 8.06 17.44 2.75
N ARG A 434 7.62 16.47 3.54
CA ARG A 434 6.24 16.40 4.06
C ARG A 434 6.23 16.63 5.56
N HIS A 435 5.39 17.56 6.00
CA HIS A 435 5.17 17.89 7.40
C HIS A 435 3.76 17.46 7.81
N ASP A 436 3.68 16.51 8.74
CA ASP A 436 2.41 16.02 9.28
C ASP A 436 2.16 16.63 10.66
N TYR A 437 1.06 17.38 10.77
CA TYR A 437 0.55 17.93 12.02
C TYR A 437 -0.63 17.07 12.45
N GLU A 438 -0.35 16.10 13.32
CA GLU A 438 -1.33 15.11 13.75
C GLU A 438 -2.13 15.58 14.97
N ALA A 439 -3.26 14.92 15.22
CA ALA A 439 -4.12 15.16 16.37
C ALA A 439 -4.55 16.62 16.59
N ILE A 440 -4.70 17.39 15.51
CA ILE A 440 -5.29 18.74 15.59
C ILE A 440 -6.77 18.60 15.93
N ALA A 441 -7.26 19.44 16.86
CA ALA A 441 -8.68 19.55 17.12
C ALA A 441 -9.45 19.86 15.83
N SER A 442 -10.49 19.07 15.54
CA SER A 442 -11.14 19.07 14.23
C SER A 442 -11.68 20.45 13.82
N ASP A 443 -12.26 21.20 14.74
CA ASP A 443 -12.77 22.57 14.51
C ASP A 443 -11.65 23.52 14.04
N ARG A 444 -10.48 23.45 14.68
CA ARG A 444 -9.30 24.26 14.31
C ARG A 444 -8.75 23.87 12.95
N ALA A 445 -8.65 22.57 12.69
CA ALA A 445 -8.11 22.05 11.44
C ALA A 445 -9.00 22.43 10.24
N HIS A 446 -10.31 22.25 10.36
CA HIS A 446 -11.26 22.66 9.32
C HIS A 446 -11.32 24.18 9.18
N GLY A 447 -11.34 24.93 10.28
CA GLY A 447 -11.33 26.40 10.23
C GLY A 447 -10.08 26.99 9.56
N LEU A 448 -8.91 26.36 9.75
CA LEU A 448 -7.68 26.68 9.01
C LEU A 448 -7.84 26.38 7.52
N TYR A 449 -8.26 25.17 7.19
CA TYR A 449 -8.34 24.67 5.82
C TYR A 449 -9.36 25.45 4.98
N ASP A 450 -10.54 25.72 5.54
CA ASP A 450 -11.62 26.47 4.89
C ASP A 450 -11.23 27.93 4.64
N ARG A 451 -10.51 28.56 5.59
CA ARG A 451 -9.96 29.89 5.37
C ARG A 451 -8.98 29.88 4.20
N LEU A 452 -8.03 28.95 4.19
CA LEU A 452 -7.04 28.86 3.13
C LEU A 452 -7.69 28.63 1.76
N LYS A 453 -8.69 27.75 1.70
CA LYS A 453 -9.51 27.52 0.50
C LYS A 453 -10.21 28.79 0.02
N GLY A 454 -10.78 29.58 0.94
CA GLY A 454 -11.39 30.87 0.63
C GLY A 454 -10.43 31.93 0.10
N LEU A 455 -9.13 31.82 0.41
CA LEU A 455 -8.09 32.71 -0.09
C LEU A 455 -7.61 32.36 -1.51
N LEU A 456 -7.74 31.11 -1.97
CA LEU A 456 -7.16 30.67 -3.26
C LEU A 456 -7.40 31.64 -4.44
N PRO A 457 -8.61 32.19 -4.67
CA PRO A 457 -8.86 33.08 -5.80
C PRO A 457 -8.07 34.40 -5.76
N THR A 458 -7.59 34.81 -4.57
CA THR A 458 -6.84 36.06 -4.39
C THR A 458 -5.32 35.86 -4.40
N LEU A 459 -4.83 34.60 -4.41
CA LEU A 459 -3.41 34.29 -4.30
C LEU A 459 -2.68 34.33 -5.64
N VAL A 460 -3.36 34.12 -6.76
CA VAL A 460 -2.73 34.09 -8.08
C VAL A 460 -2.06 35.44 -8.39
N GLY A 461 -0.79 35.40 -8.78
CA GLY A 461 0.05 36.58 -9.07
C GLY A 461 0.67 37.23 -7.82
N THR A 462 0.33 36.80 -6.61
CA THR A 462 0.93 37.32 -5.37
C THR A 462 2.31 36.70 -5.11
N GLY A 463 3.13 37.38 -4.30
CA GLY A 463 4.45 36.90 -3.91
C GLY A 463 4.38 35.82 -2.82
N PHE A 464 5.16 34.76 -2.95
CA PHE A 464 5.26 33.66 -1.99
C PHE A 464 6.69 33.12 -1.96
N ALA A 465 7.37 33.19 -0.80
CA ALA A 465 8.75 32.73 -0.63
C ALA A 465 9.72 33.22 -1.74
N GLY A 466 9.64 34.51 -2.10
CA GLY A 466 10.48 35.12 -3.14
C GLY A 466 10.08 34.81 -4.59
N ARG A 467 8.97 34.10 -4.82
CA ARG A 467 8.45 33.68 -6.13
C ARG A 467 7.03 34.21 -6.36
N SER A 468 6.45 33.99 -7.54
CA SER A 468 5.03 34.29 -7.80
C SER A 468 4.18 33.04 -7.81
N ILE A 469 2.97 33.12 -7.23
CA ILE A 469 1.97 32.03 -7.31
C ILE A 469 1.33 32.05 -8.70
N ALA A 470 1.67 31.08 -9.54
CA ALA A 470 1.13 30.92 -10.88
C ALA A 470 -0.26 30.27 -10.88
N THR A 471 -0.51 29.34 -9.96
CA THR A 471 -1.82 28.67 -9.82
C THR A 471 -2.12 28.43 -8.34
N ALA A 472 -3.37 28.68 -7.95
CA ALA A 472 -3.90 28.38 -6.62
C ALA A 472 -5.28 27.72 -6.77
N ASP A 473 -5.37 26.42 -6.51
CA ASP A 473 -6.59 25.64 -6.73
C ASP A 473 -6.87 24.62 -5.63
N ASP A 474 -8.11 24.10 -5.62
CA ASP A 474 -8.48 22.90 -4.86
C ASP A 474 -8.57 21.75 -5.87
N PHE A 475 -7.62 20.82 -5.78
CA PHE A 475 -7.37 19.83 -6.82
C PHE A 475 -8.63 19.00 -7.11
N SER A 476 -8.92 18.85 -8.39
CA SER A 476 -9.94 17.96 -8.91
C SER A 476 -9.36 17.11 -10.03
N TYR A 477 -9.88 15.89 -10.15
CA TYR A 477 -9.43 14.89 -11.11
C TYR A 477 -10.64 14.33 -11.84
N THR A 478 -10.59 14.42 -13.17
CA THR A 478 -11.50 13.70 -14.05
C THR A 478 -10.78 12.45 -14.52
N ASP A 479 -11.26 11.28 -14.13
CA ASP A 479 -10.66 10.02 -14.53
C ASP A 479 -10.79 9.85 -16.06
N PRO A 480 -9.67 9.67 -16.78
CA PRO A 480 -9.66 9.60 -18.23
C PRO A 480 -10.15 8.24 -18.78
N VAL A 481 -10.45 7.27 -17.92
CA VAL A 481 -10.94 5.94 -18.29
C VAL A 481 -12.46 5.88 -18.13
N ASP A 482 -12.99 6.27 -16.97
CA ASP A 482 -14.42 6.16 -16.68
C ASP A 482 -15.18 7.51 -16.66
N GLY A 483 -14.47 8.64 -16.73
CA GLY A 483 -15.05 9.98 -16.76
C GLY A 483 -15.55 10.50 -15.41
N SER A 484 -15.33 9.76 -14.31
CA SER A 484 -15.72 10.18 -12.97
C SER A 484 -14.95 11.42 -12.51
N LEU A 485 -15.63 12.31 -11.79
CA LEU A 485 -15.04 13.53 -11.25
C LEU A 485 -14.86 13.41 -9.73
N THR A 486 -13.62 13.51 -9.27
CA THR A 486 -13.28 13.60 -7.85
C THR A 486 -12.73 14.98 -7.55
N SER A 487 -13.44 15.76 -6.74
CA SER A 487 -13.07 17.14 -6.35
C SER A 487 -12.59 17.21 -4.91
N GLY A 488 -11.98 18.33 -4.51
CA GLY A 488 -11.68 18.61 -3.11
C GLY A 488 -10.50 17.80 -2.55
N GLN A 489 -9.52 17.47 -3.39
CA GLN A 489 -8.48 16.48 -3.07
C GLN A 489 -7.23 17.08 -2.41
N GLY A 490 -7.15 18.41 -2.33
CA GLY A 490 -6.06 19.13 -1.68
C GLY A 490 -5.85 20.52 -2.28
N LEU A 491 -5.51 21.50 -1.44
CA LEU A 491 -5.24 22.86 -1.89
C LEU A 491 -3.80 22.95 -2.40
N ARG A 492 -3.59 23.49 -3.60
CA ARG A 492 -2.25 23.59 -4.21
C ARG A 492 -1.90 25.02 -4.52
N LEU A 493 -0.64 25.36 -4.30
CA LEU A 493 0.01 26.57 -4.76
C LEU A 493 1.14 26.13 -5.69
N LEU A 494 1.00 26.38 -6.99
CA LEU A 494 2.04 26.12 -7.99
C LEU A 494 2.74 27.43 -8.30
N LEU A 495 4.06 27.45 -8.15
CA LEU A 495 4.88 28.65 -8.33
C LEU A 495 5.45 28.72 -9.75
N ASP A 496 5.84 29.91 -10.18
CA ASP A 496 6.33 30.21 -11.53
C ASP A 496 7.67 29.54 -11.90
N ASP A 497 8.44 29.09 -10.91
CA ASP A 497 9.71 28.38 -11.10
C ASP A 497 9.58 26.83 -11.08
N GLY A 498 8.36 26.31 -10.94
CA GLY A 498 8.08 24.88 -10.82
C GLY A 498 8.10 24.34 -9.38
N SER A 499 8.40 25.19 -8.38
CA SER A 499 8.19 24.87 -6.97
C SER A 499 6.69 24.80 -6.64
N ARG A 500 6.33 24.10 -5.56
CA ARG A 500 4.92 23.95 -5.17
C ARG A 500 4.74 23.69 -3.68
N VAL A 501 3.56 24.06 -3.19
CA VAL A 501 3.11 23.79 -1.82
C VAL A 501 1.71 23.20 -1.86
N VAL A 502 1.49 22.11 -1.15
CA VAL A 502 0.20 21.42 -1.09
C VAL A 502 -0.25 21.28 0.35
N PHE A 503 -1.52 21.60 0.61
CA PHE A 503 -2.17 21.40 1.91
C PHE A 503 -3.26 20.35 1.76
N ARG A 504 -3.23 19.32 2.61
CA ARG A 504 -4.25 18.27 2.63
C ARG A 504 -4.69 17.97 4.05
N LEU A 505 -5.99 17.98 4.27
CA LEU A 505 -6.57 17.50 5.51
C LEU A 505 -6.87 15.99 5.39
N SER A 506 -6.27 15.17 6.25
CA SER A 506 -6.50 13.73 6.30
C SER A 506 -7.44 13.36 7.45
N GLY A 507 -8.41 12.48 7.15
CA GLY A 507 -9.34 11.90 8.12
C GLY A 507 -8.94 10.49 8.61
N THR A 508 -7.68 10.07 8.39
CA THR A 508 -7.20 8.72 8.72
C THR A 508 -6.80 8.53 10.19
N GLY A 509 -6.79 9.60 10.99
CA GLY A 509 -6.44 9.53 12.41
C GLY A 509 -7.62 9.04 13.26
N THR A 510 -7.32 8.21 14.26
CA THR A 510 -8.30 7.81 15.30
C THR A 510 -8.52 8.90 16.34
N GLN A 511 -7.61 9.90 16.42
CA GLN A 511 -7.66 11.03 17.35
C GLN A 511 -7.49 12.35 16.57
N GLY A 512 -8.58 13.07 16.32
CA GLY A 512 -8.55 14.39 15.66
C GLY A 512 -8.25 14.35 14.16
N ALA A 513 -7.98 15.53 13.58
CA ALA A 513 -7.65 15.68 12.17
C ALA A 513 -6.14 15.83 11.97
N THR A 514 -5.64 15.40 10.81
CA THR A 514 -4.22 15.58 10.45
C THR A 514 -4.09 16.55 9.28
N LEU A 515 -3.32 17.64 9.46
CA LEU A 515 -2.93 18.52 8.36
C LEU A 515 -1.59 18.05 7.81
N ARG A 516 -1.56 17.68 6.53
CA ARG A 516 -0.34 17.36 5.79
C ARG A 516 0.04 18.51 4.89
N LEU A 517 1.25 19.01 5.08
CA LEU A 517 1.86 20.06 4.28
C LEU A 517 2.99 19.45 3.46
N TYR A 518 2.88 19.49 2.13
CA TYR A 518 3.91 19.01 1.21
C TYR A 518 4.58 20.20 0.55
N LEU A 519 5.91 20.20 0.58
CA LEU A 519 6.73 21.32 0.15
C LEU A 519 7.72 20.82 -0.90
N GLU A 520 7.81 21.53 -2.01
CA GLU A 520 8.72 21.17 -3.08
C GLU A 520 9.36 22.40 -3.72
N SER A 521 10.67 22.33 -3.93
CA SER A 521 11.40 23.31 -4.72
C SER A 521 12.24 22.64 -5.80
N TYR A 522 12.02 23.03 -7.04
CA TYR A 522 12.79 22.55 -8.17
C TYR A 522 14.07 23.38 -8.35
N VAL A 523 15.19 22.69 -8.47
CA VAL A 523 16.49 23.26 -8.82
C VAL A 523 17.02 22.53 -10.05
N GLY A 524 17.13 23.24 -11.17
CA GLY A 524 17.66 22.66 -12.41
C GLY A 524 19.13 22.25 -12.30
N SER A 525 19.61 21.45 -13.27
CA SER A 525 20.93 20.78 -13.24
C SER A 525 22.15 21.70 -13.02
N GLY A 526 22.05 22.99 -13.35
CA GLY A 526 23.11 23.98 -13.11
C GLY A 526 23.10 24.65 -11.73
N GLY A 527 22.10 24.34 -10.89
CA GLY A 527 21.95 24.91 -9.55
C GLY A 527 22.67 24.11 -8.46
N ASN A 528 22.41 24.46 -7.20
CA ASN A 528 22.96 23.72 -6.07
C ASN A 528 22.10 22.50 -5.76
N LEU A 529 22.54 21.32 -6.22
CA LEU A 529 21.83 20.05 -6.05
C LEU A 529 22.22 19.31 -4.76
N GLY A 530 23.19 19.80 -3.99
CA GLY A 530 23.76 19.12 -2.82
C GLY A 530 23.32 19.69 -1.48
N GLN A 531 22.28 20.54 -1.45
CA GLN A 531 21.81 21.13 -0.19
C GLN A 531 21.10 20.10 0.67
N ASP A 532 21.08 20.37 1.97
CA ASP A 532 20.12 19.75 2.87
C ASP A 532 18.69 20.16 2.47
N PRO A 533 17.74 19.22 2.34
CA PRO A 533 16.37 19.54 1.93
C PRO A 533 15.65 20.55 2.83
N GLN A 534 15.86 20.51 4.16
CA GLN A 534 15.19 21.45 5.07
C GLN A 534 15.73 22.87 4.88
N GLN A 535 17.03 23.02 4.60
CA GLN A 535 17.61 24.31 4.24
C GLN A 535 17.11 24.81 2.89
N ALA A 536 17.05 23.95 1.87
CA ALA A 536 16.55 24.32 0.54
C ALA A 536 15.06 24.73 0.56
N LEU A 537 14.28 24.20 1.50
CA LEU A 537 12.84 24.45 1.64
C LEU A 537 12.48 25.50 2.72
N ALA A 538 13.45 26.06 3.44
CA ALA A 538 13.21 26.89 4.63
C ALA A 538 12.26 28.08 4.37
N ASP A 539 12.41 28.76 3.24
CA ASP A 539 11.55 29.89 2.87
C ASP A 539 10.12 29.45 2.54
N LEU A 540 9.95 28.30 1.87
CA LEU A 540 8.63 27.73 1.58
C LEU A 540 7.94 27.25 2.86
N ILE A 541 8.68 26.61 3.78
CA ILE A 541 8.17 26.17 5.09
C ILE A 541 7.61 27.37 5.86
N THR A 542 8.42 28.44 5.95
CA THR A 542 8.04 29.66 6.68
C THR A 542 6.84 30.34 6.04
N ALA A 543 6.83 30.50 4.70
CA ALA A 543 5.73 31.13 3.99
C ALA A 543 4.42 30.31 4.09
N ALA A 544 4.50 28.98 4.07
CA ALA A 544 3.36 28.10 4.21
C ALA A 544 2.74 28.16 5.62
N ASP A 545 3.57 28.14 6.68
CA ASP A 545 3.11 28.31 8.06
C ASP A 545 2.40 29.66 8.25
N GLN A 546 2.97 30.74 7.72
CA GLN A 546 2.40 32.09 7.81
C GLN A 546 1.08 32.21 7.04
N LEU A 547 1.02 31.72 5.80
CA LEU A 547 -0.18 31.82 4.96
C LEU A 547 -1.35 31.02 5.56
N ALA A 548 -1.07 29.79 6.01
CA ALA A 548 -2.07 28.92 6.61
C ALA A 548 -2.31 29.23 8.09
N GLU A 549 -1.50 30.07 8.72
CA GLU A 549 -1.56 30.39 10.16
C GLU A 549 -1.49 29.11 11.01
N ILE A 550 -0.63 28.15 10.64
CA ILE A 550 -0.61 26.81 11.26
C ILE A 550 -0.31 26.95 12.75
N ARG A 551 0.80 27.59 13.12
CA ARG A 551 1.17 27.75 14.53
C ARG A 551 0.11 28.48 15.36
N SER A 552 -0.41 29.61 14.89
CA SER A 552 -1.35 30.42 15.68
C SER A 552 -2.73 29.77 15.83
N ARG A 553 -3.17 28.98 14.85
CA ARG A 553 -4.46 28.27 14.91
C ARG A 553 -4.39 26.94 15.63
N THR A 554 -3.31 26.18 15.42
CA THR A 554 -3.18 24.83 16.00
C THR A 554 -2.53 24.85 17.38
N GLY A 555 -1.63 25.82 17.64
CA GLY A 555 -0.76 25.84 18.81
C GLY A 555 0.48 24.95 18.67
N MET A 556 0.71 24.35 17.51
CA MET A 556 1.83 23.44 17.26
C MET A 556 3.06 24.24 16.78
N GLU A 557 4.15 24.20 17.55
CA GLU A 557 5.41 24.87 17.20
C GLU A 557 6.17 24.18 16.05
N ARG A 558 5.98 22.85 15.92
CA ARG A 558 6.62 22.00 14.91
C ARG A 558 5.66 20.90 14.46
N PRO A 559 5.84 20.34 13.24
CA PRO A 559 5.12 19.14 12.84
C PRO A 559 5.42 17.96 13.78
N THR A 560 4.49 17.02 13.83
CA THR A 560 4.63 15.76 14.58
C THR A 560 5.62 14.83 13.89
N VAL A 561 5.54 14.75 12.56
CA VAL A 561 6.43 13.95 11.72
C VAL A 561 6.92 14.79 10.54
N ILE A 562 8.21 14.65 10.22
CA ILE A 562 8.83 15.19 9.00
C ILE A 562 9.32 13.99 8.19
N THR A 563 9.03 13.99 6.88
CA THR A 563 9.43 12.93 5.94
C THR A 563 10.13 13.52 4.73
#